data_AF-A0A9R1B9L1-F1
#
_entry.id   AF-A0A9R1B9L1-F1
#
_cell.length_a   1.000
_cell.length_b   1.000
_cell.length_c   1.000
_cell.angle_alpha   90.00
_cell.angle_beta   90.00
_cell.angle_gamma   90.00
#
_symmetry.space_group_name_H-M   'P 1'
#
loop_
_entity.id
_entity.type
_entity.pdbx_description
1 polymer ?
#
loop_
_entity_poly.entity_id
_entity_poly.type
_entity_poly.pdbx_seq_one_letter_code
_entity_poly.pdbx_strand_id
1 'polypeptide(L)'
;MPVAVDTRDGIRLVFEVEPNQDFHGLVCEGANMLPSKFLDDSFRDRHGKIINIRHLDQVIKSINGWYQERGLTGMVSYAEILSGGILRLQVSEAEVNNINIRFLDRRTGEPTIGKTKPETILQQLTTKKGQAYNRAQVKRDVETILTMGIMEDVTIIPQPVGGEANL
;
A
#
# COMPACT_ATOMS: atom_id res chain seq x y z
N MET A 1 30.45 6.57 13.89
CA MET A 1 31.44 7.34 13.09
C MET A 1 32.78 6.63 13.21
N PRO A 2 33.62 6.55 12.17
CA PRO A 2 34.93 5.93 12.29
C PRO A 2 35.79 6.66 13.33
N VAL A 3 36.65 5.90 13.99
CA VAL A 3 37.65 6.43 14.91
C VAL A 3 38.96 6.60 14.13
N ALA A 4 39.51 7.82 14.13
CA ALA A 4 40.82 8.09 13.57
C ALA A 4 41.90 7.82 14.62
N VAL A 5 42.91 7.03 14.25
CA VAL A 5 44.06 6.68 15.09
C VAL A 5 45.33 7.12 14.38
N ASP A 6 46.07 8.05 14.98
CA ASP A 6 47.38 8.45 14.47
C ASP A 6 48.38 7.32 14.63
N THR A 7 49.15 7.06 13.58
CA THR A 7 50.21 6.07 13.53
C THR A 7 51.50 6.73 13.01
N ARG A 8 52.64 6.06 13.21
CA ARG A 8 53.96 6.56 12.76
C ARG A 8 53.99 6.95 11.28
N ASP A 9 53.22 6.25 10.46
CA ASP A 9 53.25 6.39 8.99
C ASP A 9 51.98 7.09 8.43
N GLY A 10 51.12 7.65 9.30
CA GLY A 10 49.90 8.38 8.88
C GLY A 10 48.68 8.06 9.74
N ILE A 11 47.48 8.33 9.21
CA ILE A 11 46.20 8.16 9.93
C ILE A 11 45.56 6.82 9.55
N ARG A 12 45.22 6.01 10.55
CA ARG A 12 44.41 4.79 10.39
C ARG A 12 42.96 5.10 10.77
N LEU A 13 42.02 4.89 9.86
CA LEU A 13 40.58 4.95 10.16
C LEU A 13 40.08 3.56 10.56
N VAL A 14 39.52 3.43 11.76
CA VAL A 14 38.93 2.21 12.28
C VAL A 14 37.41 2.34 12.26
N PHE A 15 36.76 1.40 11.59
CA PHE A 15 35.31 1.27 11.55
C PHE A 15 34.91 0.08 12.41
N GLU A 16 34.31 0.36 13.57
CA GLU A 16 33.63 -0.68 14.35
C GLU A 16 32.22 -0.84 13.78
N VAL A 17 31.88 -2.09 13.43
CA VAL A 17 30.58 -2.46 12.89
C VAL A 17 30.06 -3.67 13.63
N GLU A 18 28.76 -3.66 13.91
CA GLU A 18 28.05 -4.85 14.38
C GLU A 18 27.45 -5.57 13.17
N PRO A 19 27.72 -6.87 12.99
CA PRO A 19 27.09 -7.63 11.92
C PRO A 19 25.59 -7.78 12.20
N ASN A 20 24.78 -7.76 11.13
CA ASN A 20 23.36 -8.09 11.23
C ASN A 20 23.17 -9.51 11.76
N GLN A 21 22.06 -9.72 12.45
CA GLN A 21 21.66 -11.04 12.95
C GLN A 21 21.37 -12.03 11.82
N ASP A 22 21.44 -13.32 12.13
CA ASP A 22 20.98 -14.37 11.21
C ASP A 22 19.47 -14.35 11.07
N PHE A 23 18.97 -14.59 9.86
CA PHE A 23 17.54 -14.59 9.57
C PHE A 23 16.88 -15.87 10.08
N HIS A 24 15.89 -15.73 10.95
CA HIS A 24 15.16 -16.85 11.57
C HIS A 24 13.68 -16.88 11.22
N GLY A 25 13.11 -15.77 10.74
CA GLY A 25 11.70 -15.77 10.36
C GLY A 25 11.20 -14.41 9.92
N LEU A 26 9.97 -14.41 9.43
CA LEU A 26 9.25 -13.24 8.95
C LEU A 26 7.86 -13.22 9.56
N VAL A 27 7.46 -12.06 10.06
CA VAL A 27 6.07 -11.74 10.43
C VAL A 27 5.61 -10.63 9.49
N CYS A 28 4.51 -10.86 8.79
CA CYS A 28 3.88 -9.87 7.91
C CYS A 28 2.47 -9.59 8.40
N GLU A 29 2.20 -8.33 8.72
CA GLU A 29 0.91 -7.87 9.26
C GLU A 29 0.22 -6.94 8.28
N GLY A 30 -1.12 -6.96 8.25
CA GLY A 30 -1.92 -6.07 7.39
C GLY A 30 -1.92 -6.44 5.90
N ALA A 31 -1.38 -7.61 5.55
CA ALA A 31 -1.30 -8.10 4.18
C ALA A 31 -2.40 -9.15 3.91
N ASN A 32 -3.67 -8.75 3.92
CA ASN A 32 -4.79 -9.68 3.75
C ASN A 32 -4.91 -10.20 2.31
N MET A 33 -4.41 -9.45 1.33
CA MET A 33 -4.48 -9.81 -0.10
C MET A 33 -3.20 -10.47 -0.60
N LEU A 34 -2.05 -10.19 0.02
CA LEU A 34 -0.77 -10.76 -0.39
C LEU A 34 -0.71 -12.25 -0.02
N PRO A 35 -0.50 -13.17 -0.97
CA PRO A 35 -0.38 -14.58 -0.66
C PRO A 35 0.85 -14.85 0.23
N SER A 36 0.68 -15.59 1.33
CA SER A 36 1.79 -15.95 2.22
C SER A 36 2.95 -16.63 1.48
N LYS A 37 2.62 -17.48 0.51
CA LYS A 37 3.59 -18.17 -0.36
C LYS A 37 4.54 -17.20 -1.09
N PHE A 38 4.07 -16.00 -1.45
CA PHE A 38 4.91 -14.98 -2.10
C PHE A 38 6.09 -14.58 -1.19
N LEU A 39 5.83 -14.44 0.11
CA LEU A 39 6.84 -14.13 1.10
C LEU A 39 7.72 -15.34 1.40
N ASP A 40 7.11 -16.52 1.56
CA ASP A 40 7.85 -17.76 1.81
C ASP A 40 8.87 -18.04 0.70
N ASP A 41 8.45 -17.90 -0.56
CA ASP A 41 9.33 -18.07 -1.72
C ASP A 41 10.46 -17.03 -1.75
N SER A 42 10.19 -15.80 -1.31
CA SER A 42 11.18 -14.70 -1.28
C SER A 42 12.28 -14.88 -0.21
N PHE A 43 12.02 -15.69 0.82
CA PHE A 43 12.94 -15.90 1.95
C PHE A 43 13.36 -17.35 2.19
N ARG A 44 12.86 -18.31 1.40
CA ARG A 44 13.09 -19.76 1.56
C ARG A 44 14.56 -20.12 1.81
N ASP A 45 15.46 -19.63 0.96
CA ASP A 45 16.88 -19.98 1.01
C ASP A 45 17.71 -19.05 1.90
N ARG A 46 17.06 -18.24 2.73
CA ARG A 46 17.70 -17.23 3.59
C ARG A 46 17.77 -17.65 5.05
N HIS A 47 17.06 -18.71 5.46
CA HIS A 47 17.07 -19.15 6.85
C HIS A 47 18.49 -19.49 7.34
N GLY A 48 18.85 -18.98 8.51
CA GLY A 48 20.17 -19.13 9.12
C GLY A 48 21.30 -18.35 8.44
N LYS A 49 20.99 -17.44 7.51
CA LYS A 49 21.98 -16.55 6.88
C LYS A 49 21.83 -15.14 7.43
N ILE A 50 22.94 -14.41 7.52
CA ILE A 50 22.96 -12.99 7.89
C ILE A 50 21.92 -12.21 7.07
N ILE A 51 21.11 -11.42 7.77
CA ILE A 51 20.11 -10.55 7.18
C ILE A 51 20.79 -9.54 6.25
N ASN A 52 20.37 -9.57 4.98
CA ASN A 52 20.88 -8.66 3.95
C ASN A 52 19.82 -7.60 3.65
N ILE A 53 20.11 -6.35 4.02
CA ILE A 53 19.19 -5.22 3.85
C ILE A 53 18.88 -4.97 2.36
N ARG A 54 19.85 -5.18 1.45
CA ARG A 54 19.60 -5.03 0.01
C ARG A 54 18.62 -6.07 -0.53
N HIS A 55 18.67 -7.29 -0.01
CA HIS A 55 17.69 -8.34 -0.34
C HIS A 55 16.31 -7.96 0.19
N LEU A 56 16.23 -7.48 1.44
CA LEU A 56 14.99 -7.00 2.03
C LEU A 56 14.36 -5.88 1.18
N ASP A 57 15.14 -4.90 0.75
CA ASP A 57 14.67 -3.82 -0.14
C ASP A 57 14.13 -4.35 -1.47
N GLN A 58 14.76 -5.38 -2.05
CA GLN A 58 14.29 -6.02 -3.28
C GLN A 58 12.97 -6.75 -3.08
N VAL A 59 12.81 -7.44 -1.95
CA VAL A 59 11.54 -8.09 -1.60
C VAL A 59 10.45 -7.06 -1.38
N ILE A 60 10.71 -5.98 -0.64
CA ILE A 60 9.77 -4.87 -0.44
C ILE A 60 9.34 -4.27 -1.79
N LYS A 61 10.28 -4.03 -2.71
CA LYS A 61 9.98 -3.57 -4.07
C LYS A 61 9.09 -4.57 -4.82
N SER A 62 9.34 -5.87 -4.67
CA SER A 62 8.55 -6.92 -5.32
C SER A 62 7.13 -6.99 -4.74
N ILE A 63 6.96 -6.83 -3.43
CA ILE A 63 5.65 -6.73 -2.77
C ILE A 63 4.88 -5.51 -3.30
N ASN A 64 5.51 -4.34 -3.29
CA ASN A 64 4.89 -3.11 -3.80
C ASN A 64 4.52 -3.23 -5.29
N GLY A 65 5.38 -3.87 -6.09
CA GLY A 65 5.11 -4.19 -7.49
C GLY A 65 3.90 -5.11 -7.66
N TRP A 66 3.79 -6.16 -6.84
CA TRP A 66 2.67 -7.11 -6.88
C TRP A 66 1.31 -6.43 -6.73
N TYR A 67 1.20 -5.44 -5.83
CA TYR A 67 -0.01 -4.62 -5.66
C TYR A 67 -0.24 -3.70 -6.86
N GLN A 68 0.80 -3.00 -7.31
CA GLN A 68 0.73 -2.04 -8.41
C GLN A 68 0.29 -2.69 -9.73
N GLU A 69 0.86 -3.84 -10.08
CA GLU A 69 0.52 -4.59 -11.30
C GLU A 69 -0.94 -5.03 -11.33
N ARG A 70 -1.55 -5.23 -10.15
CA ARG A 70 -2.97 -5.58 -10.00
C ARG A 70 -3.87 -4.37 -9.86
N GLY A 71 -3.31 -3.15 -9.85
CA GLY A 71 -4.04 -1.90 -9.64
C GLY A 71 -4.57 -1.71 -8.22
N LEU A 72 -4.10 -2.53 -7.27
CA LEU A 72 -4.51 -2.50 -5.87
C LEU A 72 -3.80 -1.37 -5.13
N THR A 73 -4.51 -0.71 -4.22
CA THR A 73 -3.89 0.27 -3.32
C THR A 73 -3.40 -0.44 -2.08
N GLY A 74 -2.18 -0.97 -2.17
CA GLY A 74 -1.47 -1.60 -1.06
C GLY A 74 0.02 -1.32 -1.14
N MET A 75 0.70 -1.22 0.00
CA MET A 75 2.16 -1.08 0.07
C MET A 75 2.71 -1.49 1.43
N VAL A 76 3.99 -1.88 1.46
CA VAL A 76 4.74 -2.00 2.72
C VAL A 76 4.87 -0.60 3.33
N SER A 77 4.29 -0.40 4.52
CA SER A 77 4.31 0.85 5.26
C SER A 77 5.41 0.90 6.32
N TYR A 78 5.85 -0.26 6.81
CA TYR A 78 6.92 -0.36 7.78
C TYR A 78 7.69 -1.67 7.64
N ALA A 79 9.00 -1.62 7.92
CA ALA A 79 9.88 -2.78 7.93
C ALA A 79 10.90 -2.64 9.06
N GLU A 80 11.09 -3.69 9.84
CA GLU A 80 11.97 -3.70 11.01
C GLU A 80 12.68 -5.05 11.14
N ILE A 81 13.92 -5.03 11.62
CA ILE A 81 14.65 -6.22 12.05
C ILE A 81 14.54 -6.29 13.58
N LEU A 82 13.82 -7.28 14.09
CA LEU A 82 13.66 -7.52 15.52
C LEU A 82 14.88 -8.28 16.09
N SER A 83 14.99 -8.27 17.42
CA SER A 83 15.88 -9.18 18.12
C SER A 83 15.53 -10.65 17.83
N GLY A 84 16.54 -11.50 17.75
CA GLY A 84 16.38 -12.91 17.40
C GLY A 84 16.21 -13.16 15.90
N GLY A 85 16.58 -12.20 15.05
CA GLY A 85 16.62 -12.43 13.59
C GLY A 85 15.27 -12.50 12.89
N ILE A 86 14.21 -11.94 13.50
CA ILE A 86 12.87 -11.90 12.92
C ILE A 86 12.68 -10.60 12.15
N LEU A 87 12.27 -10.70 10.88
CA LEU A 87 11.84 -9.55 10.10
C LEU A 87 10.36 -9.27 10.37
N ARG A 88 10.02 -8.03 10.69
CA ARG A 88 8.64 -7.56 10.74
C ARG A 88 8.36 -6.70 9.52
N LEU A 89 7.33 -7.05 8.76
CA LEU A 89 6.78 -6.23 7.70
C LEU A 89 5.36 -5.82 8.06
N GLN A 90 5.05 -4.54 7.90
CA GLN A 90 3.69 -4.04 7.95
C GLN A 90 3.28 -3.62 6.56
N VAL A 91 2.11 -4.09 6.14
CA VAL A 91 1.49 -3.71 4.88
C VAL A 91 0.22 -2.92 5.19
N SER A 92 0.02 -1.86 4.44
CA SER A 92 -1.21 -1.09 4.46
C SER A 92 -1.96 -1.34 3.16
N GLU A 93 -3.13 -1.97 3.27
CA GLU A 93 -4.07 -2.21 2.17
C GLU A 93 -5.30 -1.32 2.34
N ALA A 94 -5.76 -0.72 1.24
CA ALA A 94 -7.01 0.03 1.24
C ALA A 94 -8.18 -0.89 0.88
N GLU A 95 -9.19 -0.91 1.73
CA GLU A 95 -10.46 -1.61 1.52
C GLU A 95 -11.61 -0.60 1.43
N VAL A 96 -12.57 -0.87 0.56
CA VAL A 96 -13.76 -0.03 0.41
C VAL A 96 -14.70 -0.26 1.59
N ASN A 97 -14.74 0.68 2.53
CA ASN A 97 -15.65 0.60 3.68
C ASN A 97 -17.10 0.98 3.32
N ASN A 98 -17.29 2.06 2.57
CA ASN A 98 -18.60 2.54 2.17
C ASN A 98 -18.53 3.34 0.85
N ILE A 99 -19.64 3.41 0.13
CA ILE A 99 -19.79 4.20 -1.10
C ILE A 99 -20.96 5.16 -0.88
N ASN A 100 -20.68 6.46 -0.93
CA ASN A 100 -21.70 7.51 -0.81
C ASN A 100 -21.85 8.25 -2.13
N ILE A 101 -23.09 8.50 -2.54
CA ILE A 101 -23.40 9.28 -3.75
C ILE A 101 -23.85 10.67 -3.34
N ARG A 102 -23.27 11.70 -3.98
CA ARG A 102 -23.67 13.10 -3.84
C ARG A 102 -23.96 13.66 -5.23
N PHE A 103 -25.13 14.25 -5.39
CA PHE A 103 -25.49 14.99 -6.60
C PHE A 103 -25.15 16.45 -6.41
N LEU A 104 -24.58 17.09 -7.44
CA LEU A 104 -24.22 18.50 -7.44
C LEU A 104 -24.99 19.23 -8.53
N ASP A 105 -25.40 20.46 -8.26
CA ASP A 105 -25.98 21.35 -9.27
C ASP A 105 -24.89 21.84 -10.22
N ARG A 106 -25.15 21.75 -11.53
CA ARG A 106 -24.17 22.13 -12.56
C ARG A 106 -23.78 23.62 -12.51
N ARG A 107 -24.71 24.50 -12.14
CA ARG A 107 -24.47 25.95 -12.13
C ARG A 107 -23.77 26.40 -10.87
N THR A 108 -24.16 25.87 -9.72
CA THR A 108 -23.66 26.35 -8.42
C THR A 108 -22.56 25.47 -7.84
N GLY A 109 -22.48 24.19 -8.24
CA GLY A 109 -21.59 23.20 -7.62
C GLY A 109 -22.08 22.70 -6.26
N GLU A 110 -23.23 23.17 -5.78
CA GLU A 110 -23.76 22.85 -4.46
C GLU A 110 -24.52 21.51 -4.46
N PRO A 111 -24.59 20.81 -3.32
CA PRO A 111 -25.39 19.60 -3.19
C PRO A 111 -26.86 19.82 -3.57
N THR A 112 -27.41 18.91 -4.37
CA THR A 112 -28.81 18.94 -4.81
C THR A 112 -29.46 17.56 -4.74
N ILE A 113 -30.79 17.51 -4.94
CA ILE A 113 -31.53 16.26 -5.02
C ILE A 113 -31.37 15.70 -6.44
N GLY A 114 -30.78 14.50 -6.55
CA GLY A 114 -30.64 13.79 -7.81
C GLY A 114 -31.98 13.29 -8.37
N LYS A 115 -32.14 13.34 -9.69
CA LYS A 115 -33.31 12.78 -10.39
C LYS A 115 -33.23 11.25 -10.53
N THR A 116 -32.03 10.70 -10.44
CA THR A 116 -31.79 9.25 -10.51
C THR A 116 -31.69 8.69 -9.11
N LYS A 117 -32.36 7.55 -8.87
CA LYS A 117 -32.25 6.81 -7.61
C LYS A 117 -30.79 6.38 -7.38
N PRO A 118 -30.19 6.62 -6.19
CA PRO A 118 -28.81 6.23 -5.91
C PRO A 118 -28.53 4.74 -6.16
N GLU A 119 -29.50 3.87 -5.89
CA GLU A 119 -29.39 2.43 -6.09
C GLU A 119 -29.14 2.07 -7.55
N THR A 120 -29.73 2.82 -8.49
CA THR A 120 -29.52 2.62 -9.92
C THR A 120 -28.05 2.84 -10.30
N ILE A 121 -27.38 3.80 -9.66
CA ILE A 121 -25.96 4.08 -9.88
C ILE A 121 -25.11 3.00 -9.20
N LEU A 122 -25.41 2.67 -7.94
CA LEU A 122 -24.68 1.66 -7.17
C LEU A 122 -24.70 0.27 -7.83
N GLN A 123 -25.78 -0.07 -8.54
CA GLN A 123 -25.90 -1.33 -9.28
C GLN A 123 -24.93 -1.42 -10.45
N GLN A 124 -24.58 -0.30 -11.08
CA GLN A 124 -23.65 -0.25 -12.21
C GLN A 124 -22.18 -0.27 -11.78
N LEU A 125 -21.88 0.13 -10.54
CA LEU A 125 -20.53 0.06 -9.99
C LEU A 125 -20.09 -1.41 -9.87
N THR A 126 -18.89 -1.71 -10.35
CA THR A 126 -18.23 -2.98 -10.03
C THR A 126 -17.54 -2.91 -8.68
N THR A 127 -17.10 -1.73 -8.24
CA THR A 127 -16.54 -1.49 -6.92
C THR A 127 -17.61 -1.67 -5.85
N LYS A 128 -17.33 -2.51 -4.85
CA LYS A 128 -18.26 -2.83 -3.75
C LYS A 128 -17.60 -2.68 -2.39
N LYS A 129 -18.43 -2.46 -1.36
CA LYS A 129 -18.00 -2.55 0.03
C LYS A 129 -17.34 -3.91 0.30
N GLY A 130 -16.24 -3.90 1.06
CA GLY A 130 -15.47 -5.09 1.39
C GLY A 130 -14.41 -5.46 0.34
N GLN A 131 -14.41 -4.81 -0.83
CA GLN A 131 -13.40 -5.07 -1.85
C GLN A 131 -12.15 -4.23 -1.61
N ALA A 132 -11.02 -4.77 -2.06
CA ALA A 132 -9.79 -4.00 -2.22
C ALA A 132 -10.04 -2.77 -3.09
N TYR A 133 -9.59 -1.60 -2.62
CA TYR A 133 -9.67 -0.38 -3.42
C TYR A 133 -8.70 -0.46 -4.61
N ASN A 134 -9.28 -0.48 -5.81
CA ASN A 134 -8.57 -0.60 -7.07
C ASN A 134 -8.82 0.61 -7.96
N ARG A 135 -7.76 1.37 -8.27
CA ARG A 135 -7.89 2.62 -9.05
C ARG A 135 -8.36 2.39 -10.48
N ALA A 136 -7.90 1.30 -11.11
CA ALA A 136 -8.30 0.96 -12.47
C ALA A 136 -9.76 0.49 -12.55
N GLN A 137 -10.26 -0.15 -11.50
CA GLN A 137 -11.67 -0.50 -11.36
C GLN A 137 -12.55 0.75 -11.19
N VAL A 138 -12.16 1.67 -10.30
CA VAL A 138 -12.87 2.94 -10.07
C VAL A 138 -12.93 3.78 -11.34
N LYS A 139 -11.84 3.83 -12.13
CA LYS A 139 -11.84 4.52 -13.42
C LYS A 139 -12.86 3.93 -14.39
N ARG A 140 -12.94 2.60 -14.49
CA ARG A 140 -13.95 1.90 -15.33
C ARG A 140 -15.38 2.15 -14.84
N ASP A 141 -15.57 2.23 -13.53
CA ASP A 141 -16.87 2.55 -12.95
C ASP A 141 -17.33 3.98 -13.31
N VAL A 142 -16.41 4.95 -13.30
CA VAL A 142 -16.67 6.33 -13.78
C VAL A 142 -17.09 6.32 -15.25
N GLU A 143 -16.33 5.64 -16.11
CA GLU A 143 -16.63 5.52 -17.54
C GLU A 143 -17.99 4.84 -17.78
N THR A 144 -18.33 3.83 -16.98
CA THR A 144 -19.62 3.12 -17.03
C THR A 144 -20.78 4.08 -16.74
N ILE A 145 -20.67 4.87 -15.66
CA ILE A 145 -21.74 5.83 -15.30
C ILE A 145 -21.88 6.93 -16.35
N LEU A 146 -20.77 7.46 -16.87
CA LEU A 146 -20.81 8.46 -17.95
C LEU A 146 -21.49 7.91 -19.20
N THR A 147 -21.22 6.65 -19.55
CA THR A 147 -21.81 5.98 -20.74
C THR A 147 -23.33 5.80 -20.62
N MET A 148 -23.90 5.82 -19.41
CA MET A 148 -25.35 5.76 -19.22
C MET A 148 -26.06 7.02 -19.75
N GLY A 149 -25.35 8.13 -19.97
CA GLY A 149 -25.92 9.39 -20.49
C GLY A 149 -26.85 10.12 -19.51
N ILE A 150 -26.86 9.72 -18.23
CA ILE A 150 -27.72 10.31 -17.19
C ILE A 150 -27.01 11.37 -16.34
N MET A 151 -25.68 11.53 -16.51
CA MET A 151 -24.85 12.53 -15.84
C MET A 151 -24.01 13.27 -16.88
N GLU A 152 -23.72 14.55 -16.62
CA GLU A 152 -22.79 15.33 -17.45
C GLU A 152 -21.33 15.12 -17.04
N ASP A 153 -21.10 14.95 -15.73
CA ASP A 153 -19.78 14.71 -15.14
C ASP A 153 -19.90 13.73 -13.97
N VAL A 154 -18.85 12.94 -13.76
CA VAL A 154 -18.76 11.94 -12.69
C VAL A 154 -17.35 11.93 -12.14
N THR A 155 -17.21 12.23 -10.85
CA THR A 155 -15.94 12.12 -10.13
C THR A 155 -16.12 11.22 -8.91
N ILE A 156 -15.22 10.24 -8.75
CA ILE A 156 -15.15 9.41 -7.55
C ILE A 156 -13.93 9.85 -6.74
N ILE A 157 -14.16 10.27 -5.50
CA ILE A 157 -13.12 10.78 -4.59
C ILE A 157 -12.95 9.77 -3.45
N PRO A 158 -11.80 9.08 -3.34
CA PRO A 158 -11.48 8.26 -2.17
C PRO A 158 -11.35 9.15 -0.93
N GLN A 159 -11.91 8.70 0.19
CA GLN A 159 -11.81 9.39 1.48
C GLN A 159 -11.34 8.39 2.53
N PRO A 160 -10.30 8.72 3.34
CA PRO A 160 -9.85 7.85 4.41
C PRO A 160 -10.91 7.75 5.51
N VAL A 161 -11.09 6.55 6.07
CA VAL A 161 -11.98 6.36 7.21
C VAL A 161 -11.23 6.82 8.47
N GLY A 162 -11.67 7.92 9.08
CA GLY A 162 -11.09 8.43 10.33
C GLY A 162 -10.08 9.57 10.19
N GLY A 163 -9.94 10.17 9.01
CA GLY A 163 -9.31 11.49 8.88
C GLY A 163 -10.36 12.57 9.05
N GLU A 164 -10.26 13.39 10.10
CA GLU A 164 -10.88 14.72 10.06
C GLU A 164 -10.41 15.40 8.77
N ALA A 165 -11.36 15.70 7.89
CA ALA A 165 -11.12 16.60 6.78
C ALA A 165 -10.86 17.98 7.40
N ASN A 166 -9.60 18.27 7.72
CA ASN A 166 -9.16 19.63 7.93
C ASN A 166 -9.23 20.33 6.57
N LEU A 167 -10.37 20.96 6.32
CA LEU A 167 -10.51 22.12 5.43
C LEU A 167 -9.81 23.31 6.08
#